data_AF-A0A1F2R7Z3-F1
#
_entry.id   AF-A0A1F2R7Z3-F1
#
_cell.length_a   1.000
_cell.length_b   1.000
_cell.length_c   1.000
_cell.angle_alpha   90.00
_cell.angle_beta   90.00
_cell.angle_gamma   90.00
#
_symmetry.space_group_name_H-M   'P 1'
#
loop_
_entity.id
_entity.type
_entity.pdbx_description
1 polymer ?
#
loop_
_entity_poly.entity_id
_entity_poly.type
_entity_poly.pdbx_seq_one_letter_code
_entity_poly.pdbx_strand_id
1 'polypeptide(L)' 'MSPKTASTYRIDDELLDALREVKERDGIPQSEQIRRAILMWVESKGVKVKAASRRARKRRKA' A
#
# COMPACT_ATOMS: atom_id res chain seq x y z
N MET A 1 -8.91 10.97 5.07
CA MET A 1 -8.53 10.06 3.97
C MET A 1 -9.69 10.07 3.00
N SER A 2 -9.45 10.27 1.70
CA SER A 2 -10.49 9.99 0.71
C SER A 2 -10.89 8.51 0.82
N PRO A 3 -12.18 8.18 0.66
CA PRO A 3 -12.64 6.79 0.67
C PRO A 3 -11.88 5.98 -0.38
N LYS A 4 -11.44 4.77 -0.01
CA LYS A 4 -10.78 3.84 -0.92
C LYS A 4 -11.84 2.96 -1.57
N THR A 5 -11.78 2.80 -2.88
CA THR A 5 -12.60 1.82 -3.60
C THR A 5 -12.01 0.42 -3.42
N ALA A 6 -12.84 -0.57 -3.11
CA ALA A 6 -12.42 -1.97 -3.06
C ALA A 6 -12.24 -2.51 -4.49
N SER A 7 -11.16 -3.25 -4.73
CA SER A 7 -10.88 -3.91 -6.01
C SER A 7 -10.32 -5.30 -5.73
N THR A 8 -10.70 -6.27 -6.55
CA THR A 8 -10.28 -7.67 -6.41
C THR A 8 -9.47 -8.09 -7.62
N TYR A 9 -8.31 -8.68 -7.39
CA TYR A 9 -7.42 -9.20 -8.42
C TYR A 9 -6.93 -10.59 -8.02
N ARG A 10 -6.73 -11.47 -9.00
CA ARG A 10 -6.03 -12.75 -8.78
C ARG A 10 -4.53 -12.51 -8.84
N ILE A 11 -3.80 -13.18 -7.97
CA ILE A 11 -2.34 -13.19 -7.92
C ILE A 11 -1.87 -14.62 -7.66
N ASP A 12 -0.63 -14.92 -8.02
CA ASP A 12 -0.04 -16.24 -7.79
C ASP A 12 0.16 -16.50 -6.29
N ASP A 13 0.02 -17.77 -5.88
CA ASP A 13 0.11 -18.17 -4.47
C ASP A 13 1.50 -17.86 -3.87
N GLU A 14 2.57 -18.05 -4.65
CA GLU A 14 3.93 -17.71 -4.25
C GLU A 14 4.09 -16.22 -3.89
N LEU A 15 3.43 -15.34 -4.65
CA LEU A 15 3.45 -13.90 -4.38
C LEU A 15 2.64 -13.57 -3.13
N LEU A 16 1.51 -14.25 -2.93
CA LEU A 16 0.69 -14.08 -1.73
C LEU A 16 1.48 -14.47 -0.47
N ASP A 17 2.26 -15.55 -0.53
CA ASP A 17 3.10 -16.00 0.57
C ASP A 17 4.25 -15.03 0.86
N ALA A 18 4.93 -14.50 -0.17
CA ALA A 18 5.93 -13.46 0.01
C ALA A 18 5.36 -12.20 0.70
N LEU A 19 4.14 -11.78 0.32
CA LEU A 19 3.47 -10.64 0.96
C LEU A 19 3.11 -10.92 2.43
N ARG A 20 2.79 -12.18 2.77
CA ARG A 20 2.55 -12.61 4.16
C ARG A 20 3.84 -12.54 4.98
N GLU A 21 4.95 -13.04 4.45
CA GLU A 21 6.25 -13.01 5.13
C GLU A 21 6.69 -11.56 5.44
N VAL A 22 6.58 -10.65 4.47
CA VAL A 22 6.90 -9.22 4.69
C VAL A 22 6.02 -8.61 5.78
N LYS A 23 4.73 -9.00 5.85
CA LYS A 23 3.84 -8.52 6.89
C LYS A 23 4.27 -9.03 8.27
N GLU A 24 4.67 -10.28 8.37
CA GLU A 24 5.11 -10.90 9.63
C GLU A 24 6.46 -10.33 10.10
N ARG A 25 7.42 -10.19 9.18
CA ARG A 25 8.76 -9.66 9.47
C ARG A 25 8.76 -8.16 9.80
N ASP A 26 8.06 -7.35 9.00
CA ASP A 26 8.17 -5.89 9.04
C ASP A 26 6.92 -5.19 9.62
N GLY A 27 5.84 -5.94 9.90
CA GLY A 27 4.57 -5.38 10.36
C GLY A 27 3.81 -4.57 9.30
N ILE A 28 4.19 -4.65 8.02
CA ILE A 28 3.59 -3.87 6.94
C ILE A 28 2.37 -4.62 6.37
N PRO A 29 1.15 -4.08 6.43
CA PRO A 29 -0.03 -4.75 5.86
C PRO A 29 0.10 -4.97 4.35
N GLN A 30 -0.38 -6.12 3.85
CA GLN A 30 -0.35 -6.47 2.42
C GLN A 30 -0.94 -5.37 1.52
N SER A 31 -2.02 -4.72 1.97
CA SER A 31 -2.64 -3.60 1.23
C SER A 31 -1.73 -2.38 1.09
N GLU A 32 -0.87 -2.10 2.07
CA GLU A 32 0.12 -1.02 1.98
C GLU A 32 1.34 -1.45 1.13
N GLN A 33 1.74 -2.72 1.19
CA GLN A 33 2.78 -3.28 0.29
C GLN A 33 2.35 -3.14 -1.17
N ILE A 34 1.14 -3.62 -1.51
CA ILE A 34 0.55 -3.52 -2.85
C ILE A 34 0.41 -2.06 -3.27
N ARG A 35 -0.08 -1.19 -2.38
CA ARG A 35 -0.18 0.25 -2.68
C ARG A 35 1.16 0.87 -3.04
N ARG A 36 2.24 0.56 -2.31
CA ARG A 36 3.59 1.07 -2.58
C ARG A 36 4.13 0.53 -3.89
N ALA A 37 4.00 -0.77 -4.13
CA ALA A 37 4.45 -1.42 -5.36
C ALA A 37 3.74 -0.84 -6.59
N ILE A 38 2.41 -0.73 -6.55
CA ILE A 38 1.62 -0.14 -7.64
C ILE A 38 1.99 1.34 -7.85
N LEU A 39 2.15 2.12 -6.78
CA LEU A 39 2.55 3.53 -6.90
C LEU A 39 3.90 3.66 -7.63
N MET A 40 4.92 2.92 -7.19
CA MET A 40 6.24 2.94 -7.81
C MET A 40 6.18 2.49 -9.27
N TRP A 41 5.42 1.43 -9.57
CA TRP A 41 5.26 0.94 -10.92
C TRP A 41 4.57 1.97 -11.83
N VAL A 42 3.44 2.54 -11.40
CA VAL A 42 2.69 3.55 -12.17
C VAL A 42 3.53 4.81 -12.41
N GLU A 43 4.26 5.29 -11.39
CA GLU A 43 5.19 6.42 -11.54
C GLU A 43 6.34 6.10 -12.49
N SER A 44 6.87 4.87 -12.46
CA SER A 44 7.88 4.42 -13.43
C SER A 44 7.39 4.41 -14.88
N LYS A 45 6.06 4.38 -15.09
CA LYS A 45 5.42 4.50 -16.40
C LYS A 45 5.08 5.95 -16.78
N GLY A 46 5.53 6.94 -16.00
CA GLY A 46 5.30 8.36 -16.26
C GLY A 46 3.91 8.87 -15.83
N VAL A 47 3.10 8.02 -15.19
CA VAL A 47 1.77 8.41 -14.73
C VAL A 47 1.87 9.01 -13.33
N LYS A 48 1.60 10.32 -13.22
CA LYS A 48 1.67 11.03 -11.94
C LYS A 48 0.44 10.72 -11.07
N VAL A 49 0.64 10.03 -9.96
CA VAL A 49 -0.39 9.83 -8.94
C VAL A 49 -0.31 10.96 -7.92
N LYS A 50 -1.32 11.83 -7.86
CA LYS A 50 -1.40 12.86 -6.80
C LYS A 50 -1.60 12.15 -5.46
N ALA A 51 -0.52 11.93 -4.71
CA ALA A 51 -0.62 11.41 -3.36
C ALA A 51 -1.41 12.40 -2.49
N ALA A 52 -2.57 11.99 -1.97
CA ALA A 52 -3.26 12.75 -0.93
C ALA A 52 -2.29 12.87 0.26
N SER A 53 -1.82 14.09 0.51
CA SER A 53 -0.94 14.45 1.62
C SER A 53 -1.40 13.75 2.91
N ARG A 54 -0.53 12.93 3.49
CA ARG A 54 -0.73 12.38 4.84
C ARG A 54 -0.60 13.55 5.81
N ARG A 55 -1.72 14.18 6.19
CA ARG A 55 -1.76 15.05 7.39
C ARG A 55 -1.27 14.20 8.56
N ALA A 56 -0.11 14.54 9.10
CA ALA A 56 0.42 13.93 10.31
C ALA A 56 -0.65 14.02 11.41
N ARG A 57 -1.11 12.86 11.92
CA ARG A 57 -2.03 12.80 13.05
C ARG A 57 -1.23 13.23 14.28
N LYS A 58 -1.36 14.49 14.69
CA LYS A 58 -0.78 15.00 15.95
C LYS A 58 -1.37 14.14 17.08
N ARG A 59 -0.57 13.27 17.70
CA ARG A 59 -0.98 12.54 18.91
C ARG A 59 -1.28 13.60 19.97
N ARG A 60 -2.54 13.74 20.38
CA ARG A 60 -2.88 14.46 21.61
C ARG A 60 -2.29 13.64 22.76
N LYS A 61 -1.33 14.21 23.49
CA LYS A 61 -0.98 13.73 24.82
C LYS A 61 -2.21 13.98 25.71
N ALA A 62 -2.69 12.93 26.37
CA ALA A 62 -3.54 13.04 27.53
C ALA A 62 -2.69 13.48 28.74
#